data_AF-A0A9E6F6F9-F1
#
_entry.id   AF-A0A9E6F6F9-F1
#
_cell.length_a   1.000
_cell.length_b   1.000
_cell.length_c   1.000
_cell.angle_alpha   90.00
_cell.angle_beta   90.00
_cell.angle_gamma   90.00
#
_symmetry.space_group_name_H-M   'P 1'
#
loop_
_entity.id
_entity.type
_entity.pdbx_description
1 polymer ?
#
loop_
_entity_poly.entity_id
_entity_poly.type
_entity_poly.pdbx_seq_one_letter_code
_entity_poly.pdbx_strand_id
1 'polypeptide(L)' 'MPHTSTNSGKHHRRSIRLQEYDYSQAGAYFLTICTHNREYVFGTIADGEIK' A
#
# COMPACT_ATOMS: atom_id res chain seq x y z
N MET A 1 35.17 -13.49 3.14
CA MET A 1 34.62 -12.52 2.16
C MET A 1 33.25 -13.04 1.74
N PRO A 2 32.12 -12.55 2.27
CA PRO A 2 30.81 -12.98 1.80
C PRO A 2 30.42 -12.16 0.56
N HIS A 3 30.04 -12.87 -0.50
CA HIS A 3 29.46 -12.29 -1.71
C HIS A 3 27.99 -11.92 -1.44
N THR A 4 27.69 -10.63 -1.25
CA THR A 4 26.31 -10.15 -1.24
C THR A 4 25.92 -9.74 -2.66
N SER A 5 25.39 -10.68 -3.45
CA SER A 5 24.73 -10.37 -4.72
C SER A 5 23.33 -9.84 -4.43
N THR A 6 23.20 -8.53 -4.22
CA THR A 6 21.89 -7.87 -4.25
C THR A 6 21.40 -7.86 -5.69
N ASN A 7 20.55 -8.83 -6.03
CA ASN A 7 19.90 -8.89 -7.35
C ASN A 7 18.90 -7.73 -7.47
N SER A 8 19.39 -6.59 -7.97
CA SER A 8 18.61 -5.40 -8.34
C SER A 8 17.83 -5.63 -9.65
N GLY A 9 17.12 -6.76 -9.72
CA GLY A 9 16.21 -7.12 -10.81
C GLY A 9 14.91 -6.34 -10.70
N LYS A 10 14.98 -5.03 -10.96
CA LYS A 10 13.88 -4.14 -11.37
C LYS A 10 12.50 -4.59 -10.86
N HIS A 11 12.17 -4.22 -9.62
CA HIS A 11 10.77 -4.09 -9.22
C HIS A 11 10.17 -2.98 -10.08
N HIS A 12 9.70 -3.31 -11.29
CA HIS A 12 9.04 -2.41 -12.22
C HIS A 12 7.61 -2.14 -11.73
N ARG A 13 7.50 -1.70 -10.47
CA ARG A 13 6.26 -1.29 -9.86
C ARG A 13 5.86 -0.01 -10.55
N ARG A 14 4.98 -0.13 -11.55
CA ARG A 14 4.32 1.01 -12.16
C ARG A 14 3.53 1.74 -11.09
N SER A 15 3.53 3.07 -11.14
CA SER A 15 2.63 3.85 -10.31
C SER A 15 1.19 3.51 -10.69
N ILE A 16 0.36 3.22 -9.69
CA ILE A 16 -1.09 3.10 -9.85
C ILE A 16 -1.78 4.46 -9.80
N ARG A 17 -1.05 5.51 -9.41
CA ARG A 17 -1.61 6.85 -9.24
C ARG A 17 -1.87 7.47 -10.59
N LEU A 18 -3.07 8.01 -10.78
CA LEU A 18 -3.40 8.81 -11.94
C LEU A 18 -2.53 10.08 -11.91
N GLN A 19 -1.87 10.38 -13.03
CA GLN A 19 -1.07 11.59 -13.16
C GLN A 19 -1.95 12.82 -12.96
N GLU A 20 -1.47 13.82 -12.22
CA GLU A 20 -2.17 15.08 -11.94
C GLU A 20 -3.42 14.99 -11.05
N TYR A 21 -3.74 13.81 -10.51
CA TYR A 21 -4.87 13.67 -9.59
C TYR A 21 -4.47 13.98 -8.14
N ASP A 22 -5.17 14.95 -7.53
CA ASP A 22 -4.99 15.33 -6.13
C ASP A 22 -5.82 14.43 -5.20
N TYR A 23 -5.15 13.42 -4.62
CA TYR A 23 -5.76 12.48 -3.67
C TYR A 23 -6.09 13.08 -2.30
N SER A 24 -5.73 14.36 -2.04
CA SER A 24 -6.12 15.06 -0.81
C SER A 24 -7.52 15.68 -0.91
N GLN A 25 -8.07 15.81 -2.12
CA GLN A 25 -9.43 16.29 -2.32
C GLN A 25 -10.45 15.34 -1.70
N ALA A 26 -11.55 15.91 -1.20
CA ALA A 26 -12.66 15.13 -0.68
C ALA A 26 -13.24 14.23 -1.79
N GLY A 27 -13.15 12.92 -1.58
CA GLY A 27 -13.60 11.91 -2.54
C GLY A 27 -13.73 10.55 -1.87
N ALA A 28 -14.46 9.63 -2.50
CA ALA A 28 -14.62 8.26 -2.03
C ALA A 28 -13.79 7.30 -2.87
N TYR A 29 -12.98 6.47 -2.22
CA TYR A 29 -12.17 5.44 -2.87
C TYR A 29 -12.52 4.07 -2.31
N PHE A 30 -12.67 3.08 -3.18
CA PHE A 30 -12.79 1.69 -2.76
C PHE A 30 -11.43 1.00 -2.95
N LEU A 31 -10.87 0.49 -1.86
CA LEU A 31 -9.59 -0.21 -1.85
C LEU A 31 -9.78 -1.58 -1.23
N THR A 32 -9.26 -2.62 -1.88
CA THR A 32 -9.13 -3.96 -1.31
C THR A 32 -7.66 -4.21 -1.03
N ILE A 33 -7.32 -4.51 0.23
CA ILE A 33 -5.94 -4.77 0.65
C ILE A 33 -5.86 -6.14 1.33
N CYS A 34 -4.81 -6.89 1.01
CA CYS A 34 -4.50 -8.15 1.66
C CYS A 34 -3.26 -7.95 2.53
N THR A 35 -3.35 -8.32 3.80
CA THR A 35 -2.22 -8.32 4.74
C THR A 35 -1.45 -9.63 4.63
N HIS A 36 -0.20 -9.60 5.08
CA HIS A 36 0.58 -10.83 5.23
C HIS A 36 -0.18 -11.80 6.15
N ASN A 37 -0.27 -13.07 5.76
CA ASN A 37 -1.03 -14.12 6.46
C ASN A 37 -2.49 -13.78 6.81
N ARG A 38 -3.09 -12.76 6.17
CA ARG A 38 -4.44 -12.26 6.49
C ARG A 38 -4.59 -11.77 7.94
N GLU A 39 -3.51 -11.27 8.53
CA GLU A 39 -3.52 -10.72 9.89
C GLU A 39 -4.20 -9.35 9.95
N TYR A 40 -4.90 -9.04 11.05
CA TYR A 40 -5.62 -7.78 11.26
C TYR A 40 -4.71 -6.65 11.78
N VAL A 41 -3.74 -6.22 10.97
CA VAL A 41 -2.73 -5.22 11.39
C VAL A 41 -3.17 -3.75 11.29
N PHE A 42 -4.29 -3.48 10.63
CA PHE A 42 -4.80 -2.11 10.40
C PHE A 42 -5.76 -1.60 11.49
N GLY A 43 -5.92 -2.35 12.58
CA GLY A 43 -6.84 -1.99 13.66
C GLY A 43 -8.31 -2.25 13.30
N THR A 44 -9.21 -1.75 14.13
CA THR A 44 -10.66 -1.89 13.96
C THR A 44 -11.27 -0.54 13.65
N ILE A 45 -12.14 -0.46 12.63
CA ILE A 45 -12.88 0.77 12.34
C ILE A 45 -14.17 0.75 13.17
N ALA A 46 -14.38 1.78 13.98
CA ALA A 46 -15.63 2.02 14.69
C ALA A 46 -15.95 3.50 14.66
N ASP A 47 -17.21 3.84 14.37
CA ASP A 47 -17.71 5.22 14.33
C ASP A 47 -16.97 6.14 13.34
N GLY A 48 -16.36 5.56 12.29
CA GLY A 48 -15.58 6.30 11.30
C GLY A 48 -14.12 6.55 11.69
N GLU A 49 -13.68 6.04 12.84
CA GLU A 49 -12.30 6.19 13.34
C GLU A 49 -11.59 4.83 13.44
N ILE A 50 -10.27 4.86 13.27
CA ILE A 50 -9.41 3.69 13.48
C ILE A 50 -9.11 3.60 14.98
N LYS A 51 -9.45 2.48 15.60
CA LYS A 51 -9.13 2.12 16.99
C LYS A 51 -7.93 1.20 17.07
#